data_AF-A0AAD7G2M1-F1
#
_entry.id   AF-A0AAD7G2M1-F1
#
_cell.length_a   1.000
_cell.length_b   1.000
_cell.length_c   1.000
_cell.angle_alpha   90.00
_cell.angle_beta   90.00
_cell.angle_gamma   90.00
#
_symmetry.space_group_name_H-M   'P 1'
#
loop_
_entity.id
_entity.type
_entity.pdbx_description
1 polymer ?
#
loop_
_entity_poly.entity_id
_entity_poly.type
_entity_poly.pdbx_seq_one_letter_code
_entity_poly.pdbx_strand_id
1 'polypeptide(L)' 'MNALRLIHAARQGVIPRITRRLNDSERRTMIKSDAVFVFSVEESGIKRWTDGLLWSTSCILGNFLT' A
#
# COMPACT_ATOMS: atom_id res chain seq x y z
N MET A 1 -9.10 10.49 -8.80
CA MET A 1 -8.24 11.67 -8.58
C MET A 1 -7.32 11.53 -7.36
N ASN A 2 -7.77 10.92 -6.25
CA ASN A 2 -7.00 10.87 -5.00
C ASN A 2 -5.73 10.01 -5.07
N ALA A 3 -5.80 8.81 -5.66
CA ALA A 3 -4.64 7.89 -5.73
C ALA A 3 -3.44 8.50 -6.48
N LEU A 4 -3.67 9.19 -7.61
CA LEU A 4 -2.59 9.81 -8.38
C LEU A 4 -1.86 10.89 -7.59
N ARG A 5 -2.59 11.69 -6.80
CA ARG A 5 -2.00 12.73 -5.95
C ARG A 5 -1.10 12.12 -4.87
N LEU A 6 -1.55 11.03 -4.25
CA LEU A 6 -0.74 10.30 -3.26
C LEU A 6 0.52 9.71 -3.89
N ILE A 7 0.41 9.09 -5.07
CA ILE A 7 1.56 8.57 -5.80
C ILE A 7 2.55 9.69 -6.16
N HIS A 8 2.05 10.84 -6.64
CA HIS A 8 2.90 11.99 -6.96
C HIS A 8 3.62 12.53 -5.72
N ALA A 9 2.91 12.74 -4.62
CA ALA A 9 3.50 13.19 -3.35
C ALA A 9 4.56 12.20 -2.83
N ALA A 10 4.31 10.89 -2.93
CA ALA A 10 5.25 9.86 -2.52
C ALA A 10 6.52 9.86 -3.38
N ARG A 11 6.39 10.06 -4.69
CA ARG A 11 7.54 10.18 -5.62
C ARG A 11 8.39 11.41 -5.34
N GLN A 12 7.76 12.52 -4.93
CA GLN A 12 8.46 13.75 -4.53
C GLN A 12 9.03 13.67 -3.10
N GLY A 13 8.82 12.58 -2.37
CA GLY A 13 9.29 12.41 -0.99
C GLY A 13 8.51 13.24 0.05
N VAL A 14 7.36 13.82 -0.34
CA VAL A 14 6.50 14.60 0.58
C VAL A 14 5.82 13.70 1.60
N ILE A 15 5.50 12.46 1.22
CA ILE A 15 4.98 11.42 2.11
C ILE A 15 5.89 10.19 2.09
N PRO A 16 5.99 9.45 3.20
CA PRO A 16 6.84 8.27 3.27
C PRO A 16 6.32 7.15 2.37
N ARG A 17 7.25 6.34 1.88
CA ARG A 17 6.98 5.11 1.12
C ARG A 17 7.42 3.89 1.92
N ILE A 18 6.73 2.78 1.72
CA ILE A 18 7.16 1.50 2.25
C ILE A 18 8.31 0.97 1.39
N THR A 19 9.47 0.79 2.00
CA THR A 19 10.72 0.34 1.35
C THR A 19 11.05 -1.12 1.65
N ARG A 20 10.25 -1.80 2.49
CA ARG A 20 10.37 -3.25 2.78
C ARG A 20 9.05 -3.81 3.28
N ARG A 21 8.92 -5.14 3.32
CA ARG A 21 7.74 -5.78 3.93
C ARG A 21 7.62 -5.41 5.42
N LEU A 22 6.37 -5.26 5.87
CA LEU A 22 6.06 -5.05 7.28
C LEU A 22 6.28 -6.34 8.08
N ASN A 23 6.83 -6.20 9.27
CA ASN A 23 6.87 -7.28 10.27
C ASN A 23 5.51 -7.41 10.98
N ASP A 24 5.35 -8.44 11.80
CA ASP A 24 4.05 -8.75 12.44
C ASP A 24 3.58 -7.70 13.46
N SER A 25 4.50 -6.91 14.03
CA SER A 25 4.16 -5.81 14.94
C SER A 25 3.68 -4.59 14.17
N GLU A 26 4.40 -4.22 13.11
CA GLU A 26 4.03 -3.13 12.19
C GLU A 26 2.67 -3.41 11.55
N ARG A 27 2.42 -4.66 11.12
CA ARG A 27 1.13 -5.04 10.56
C ARG A 27 -0.03 -4.79 11.52
N ARG A 28 0.11 -5.25 12.77
CA ARG A 28 -0.92 -5.08 13.83
C ARG A 28 -1.22 -3.63 14.17
N THR A 29 -0.25 -2.74 14.03
CA THR A 29 -0.38 -1.33 14.44
C THR A 29 -0.75 -0.40 13.27
N MET A 30 -0.28 -0.70 12.07
CA MET A 30 -0.42 0.17 10.91
C MET A 30 -1.61 -0.21 10.01
N ILE A 31 -1.97 -1.48 9.90
CA ILE A 31 -3.08 -1.92 9.04
C ILE A 31 -4.39 -1.70 9.78
N LYS A 32 -5.09 -0.63 9.42
CA LYS A 32 -6.37 -0.22 9.99
C LYS A 32 -7.14 0.61 8.96
N SER A 33 -8.42 0.87 9.23
CA SER A 33 -9.23 1.76 8.40
C SER A 33 -8.51 3.09 8.16
N ASP A 34 -8.66 3.60 6.95
CA ASP A 34 -8.03 4.84 6.44
C ASP A 34 -6.50 4.83 6.28
N ALA A 35 -5.84 3.70 6.57
CA ALA A 35 -4.41 3.57 6.29
C ALA A 35 -4.15 3.42 4.77
N VAL A 36 -3.21 4.21 4.24
CA VAL A 36 -2.77 4.12 2.84
C VAL A 36 -1.29 3.83 2.77
N PHE A 37 -0.92 2.78 2.03
CA PHE A 37 0.46 2.36 1.83
C PHE A 37 0.86 2.55 0.37
N VAL A 38 2.01 3.17 0.14
CA VAL A 38 2.59 3.36 -1.19
C VAL A 38 3.98 2.74 -1.20
N PHE A 39 4.28 1.89 -2.17
CA PHE A 39 5.59 1.29 -2.35
C PHE A 39 6.00 1.26 -3.83
N SER A 40 7.30 1.36 -4.09
CA SER A 40 7.87 1.11 -5.42
C SER A 40 8.42 -0.32 -5.49
N VAL A 41 8.17 -1.02 -6.59
CA VAL A 41 8.67 -2.40 -6.80
C VAL A 41 10.20 -2.42 -6.83
N GLU A 42 10.83 -1.43 -7.47
CA GLU A 42 12.29 -1.34 -7.63
C GLU A 42 12.99 -1.05 -6.30
N GLU A 43 12.43 -0.15 -5.50
CA GLU A 43 13.01 0.28 -4.21
C GLU A 43 12.77 -0.76 -3.11
N SER A 44 11.58 -1.36 -3.06
CA SER A 44 11.17 -2.23 -1.96
C SER A 44 11.29 -3.73 -2.22
N GLY A 45 11.40 -4.13 -3.49
CA GLY A 45 11.28 -5.53 -3.92
C GLY A 45 9.88 -6.13 -3.74
N ILE A 46 8.89 -5.37 -3.27
CA ILE A 46 7.52 -5.86 -3.06
C ILE A 46 6.80 -5.90 -4.42
N LYS A 47 6.57 -7.10 -4.95
CA LYS A 47 5.78 -7.32 -6.18
C LYS A 47 4.28 -7.50 -5.91
N ARG A 48 3.94 -7.97 -4.71
CA ARG A 48 2.57 -8.18 -4.23
C ARG A 48 2.51 -7.82 -2.75
N TRP A 49 1.53 -7.00 -2.38
CA TRP A 49 1.26 -6.65 -0.99
C TRP A 49 0.73 -7.86 -0.23
N THR A 50 1.17 -8.01 1.02
CA THR A 50 0.74 -9.09 1.92
C THR A 50 0.63 -8.51 3.32
N ASP A 51 -0.59 -8.42 3.84
CA ASP A 51 -0.91 -7.90 5.17
C ASP A 51 -1.21 -9.00 6.20
N GLY A 52 -1.39 -10.24 5.75
CA GLY A 52 -1.74 -11.38 6.61
C GLY A 52 -3.23 -11.44 6.96
N LEU A 53 -4.07 -10.65 6.29
CA LEU A 53 -5.52 -10.73 6.41
C LEU A 53 -6.12 -11.65 5.34
N LEU A 54 -7.27 -12.24 5.67
CA LEU A 54 -8.05 -12.98 4.69
C LEU A 54 -8.94 -12.00 3.91
N TRP A 55 -8.66 -11.88 2.62
CA TRP A 55 -9.45 -11.05 1.70
C TRP A 55 -10.45 -11.90 0.92
N SER A 56 -11.60 -11.30 0.63
CA SER A 56 -12.57 -11.83 -0.33
C SER A 56 -11.97 -11.88 -1.74
N THR A 57 -12.62 -12.58 -2.66
CA THR A 57 -12.25 -12.55 -4.08
C THR A 57 -12.36 -11.11 -4.62
N SER A 58 -11.36 -10.68 -5.38
CA SER A 58 -11.28 -9.31 -5.87
C SER A 58 -12.42 -8.97 -6.83
N CYS A 59 -12.99 -7.77 -6.68
CA CYS A 59 -13.93 -7.18 -7.62
C CYS A 59 -13.32 -5.95 -8.30
N ILE A 60 -13.65 -5.71 -9.57
CA ILE A 60 -13.19 -4.52 -10.30
C ILE A 60 -14.13 -3.36 -10.02
N LEU A 61 -13.59 -2.24 -9.54
CA LEU A 61 -14.29 -0.97 -9.37
C LEU A 61 -13.51 0.15 -10.07
N GLY A 62 -13.85 0.40 -11.33
CA GLY A 62 -13.11 1.33 -12.18
C GLY A 62 -11.65 0.90 -12.31
N ASN A 63 -10.73 1.72 -11.81
CA ASN A 63 -9.28 1.46 -11.84
C ASN A 63 -8.74 0.74 -10.59
N PHE A 64 -9.63 0.24 -9.71
CA PHE A 64 -9.25 -0.36 -8.44
C PHE A 64 -9.75 -1.80 -8.33
N LEU A 65 -9.03 -2.58 -7.54
CA LEU A 65 -9.50 -3.87 -7.03
C LEU A 65 -9.97 -3.66 -5.59
N THR A 66 -11.14 -4.19 -5.27
CA THR A 66 -11.70 -4.24 -3.91
C THR A 66 -11.94 -5.67 -3.47
#